data_AF-A0A6G0ST97-F1
#
_entry.id   AF-A0A6G0ST97-F1
#
_cell.length_a   1.000
_cell.length_b   1.000
_cell.length_c   1.000
_cell.angle_alpha   90.00
_cell.angle_beta   90.00
_cell.angle_gamma   90.00
#
_symmetry.space_group_name_H-M   'P 1'
#
loop_
_entity.id
_entity.type
_entity.pdbx_description
1 polymer ?
#
loop_
_entity_poly.entity_id
_entity_poly.type
_entity_poly.pdbx_seq_one_letter_code
_entity_poly.pdbx_strand_id
1 'polypeptide(L)'
;MKKTYKLTVHQKAFSSSELIVNIKDFPKAVIGDIVEVYHADSEQNKLLLQIMAFKDDLQSKDTISIEHSVASLFQLHAYSDVTVNIVSPESVILDSVELTFRDQYLGRSEMWRLRNSMIDTCVYNNKKMEFCGGYTRVQVYQMWTKGKIVSCGVISHNTKIVFRSATSMVYIFLQMTSEMWEFNFLGDTYFEKSVDGFLYDLFEKWRYFGSNHEVTLVVFSRVFYKANKLEEFPEAMRECLQVDYKNRFYEDFYRVVIQNERYEDWAAASLMLLRRLYYTYKIDILNYHHKVLHDSGVSISSIPEAYLSHASQGNFLESLKNIILKEV
;
A
#
# COMPACT_ATOMS: atom_id res chain seq x y z
N MET A 1 16.21 -39.63 -21.39
CA MET A 1 16.94 -38.56 -20.68
C MET A 1 16.36 -37.23 -21.12
N LYS A 2 16.04 -36.33 -20.18
CA LYS A 2 15.70 -34.94 -20.53
C LYS A 2 16.96 -34.30 -21.13
N LYS A 3 16.82 -33.56 -22.24
CA LYS A 3 17.95 -32.88 -22.89
C LYS A 3 18.40 -31.73 -21.98
N THR A 4 19.69 -31.68 -21.67
CA THR A 4 20.29 -30.62 -20.86
C THR A 4 20.98 -29.60 -21.77
N TYR A 5 21.05 -28.37 -21.28
CA TYR A 5 21.64 -27.23 -21.96
C TYR A 5 22.61 -26.53 -21.01
N LYS A 6 23.68 -25.95 -21.55
CA LYS A 6 24.56 -25.09 -20.78
C LYS A 6 23.98 -23.68 -20.68
N LEU A 7 23.79 -23.21 -19.44
CA LEU A 7 23.32 -21.85 -19.20
C LEU A 7 24.47 -20.85 -19.36
N THR A 8 24.26 -19.84 -20.19
CA THR A 8 25.09 -18.64 -20.24
C THR A 8 24.28 -17.45 -19.72
N VAL A 9 24.97 -16.44 -19.21
CA VAL A 9 24.32 -15.25 -18.68
C VAL A 9 24.82 -14.03 -19.44
N HIS A 10 23.90 -13.16 -19.86
CA HIS A 10 24.23 -11.92 -20.55
C HIS A 10 23.73 -10.70 -19.77
N GLN A 11 24.34 -9.55 -20.02
CA GLN A 11 23.89 -8.28 -19.47
C GLN A 11 22.83 -7.64 -20.38
N LYS A 12 21.92 -6.85 -19.80
CA LYS A 12 20.89 -6.10 -20.54
C LYS A 12 21.44 -5.17 -21.63
N ALA A 13 22.71 -4.76 -21.54
CA ALA A 13 23.40 -3.97 -22.57
C ALA A 13 23.69 -4.77 -23.85
N PHE A 14 23.79 -6.10 -23.76
CA PHE A 14 24.06 -6.99 -24.90
C PHE A 14 22.79 -7.32 -25.70
N SER A 15 21.66 -7.50 -25.01
CA SER A 15 20.38 -7.84 -25.61
C SER A 15 19.24 -7.30 -24.76
N SER A 16 18.18 -6.83 -25.43
CA SER A 16 16.92 -6.43 -24.78
C SER A 16 16.03 -7.63 -24.42
N SER A 17 16.27 -8.80 -25.01
CA SER A 17 15.50 -10.02 -24.76
C SER A 17 16.00 -10.75 -23.53
N GLU A 18 15.09 -11.13 -22.62
CA GLU A 18 15.40 -11.84 -21.37
C GLU A 18 15.94 -13.26 -21.61
N LEU A 19 15.54 -13.89 -22.72
CA LEU A 19 15.93 -15.23 -23.15
C LEU A 19 16.45 -15.17 -24.60
N ILE A 20 17.60 -15.78 -24.83
CA ILE A 20 18.16 -16.01 -26.16
C ILE A 20 18.37 -17.51 -26.32
N VAL A 21 17.75 -18.06 -27.36
CA VAL A 21 17.84 -19.48 -27.71
C VAL A 21 18.33 -19.63 -29.16
N ASN A 22 19.04 -20.73 -29.41
CA ASN A 22 19.47 -21.10 -30.75
C ASN A 22 18.32 -21.81 -31.48
N ILE A 23 18.00 -21.33 -32.70
CA ILE A 23 16.91 -21.91 -33.50
C ILE A 23 17.14 -23.38 -33.86
N LYS A 24 18.41 -23.80 -33.99
CA LYS A 24 18.77 -25.19 -34.33
C LYS A 24 18.47 -26.18 -33.21
N ASP A 25 18.50 -25.70 -31.96
CA ASP A 25 18.21 -26.52 -30.80
C ASP A 25 16.71 -26.67 -30.55
N PHE A 26 15.91 -25.75 -31.09
CA PHE A 26 14.45 -25.70 -30.97
C PHE A 26 13.78 -25.45 -32.35
N PRO A 27 13.89 -26.38 -33.32
CA PRO A 27 13.43 -26.16 -34.69
C PRO A 27 11.89 -26.04 -34.84
N LYS A 28 11.14 -26.43 -33.81
CA LYS A 28 9.68 -26.31 -33.76
C LYS A 28 9.20 -25.09 -32.96
N ALA A 29 10.12 -24.37 -32.31
CA ALA A 29 9.75 -23.23 -31.48
C ALA A 29 9.48 -22.00 -32.33
N VAL A 30 8.50 -21.22 -31.90
CA VAL A 30 8.11 -19.95 -32.53
C VAL A 30 8.32 -18.81 -31.54
N ILE A 31 8.49 -17.59 -32.05
CA ILE A 31 8.49 -16.38 -31.22
C ILE A 31 7.15 -16.32 -30.48
N GLY A 32 7.21 -16.12 -29.16
CA GLY A 32 6.06 -16.14 -28.28
C GLY A 32 5.86 -17.44 -27.49
N ASP A 33 6.56 -18.52 -27.85
CA ASP A 33 6.52 -19.77 -27.08
C ASP A 33 7.08 -19.57 -25.67
N ILE A 34 6.50 -20.30 -24.72
CA ILE A 34 6.88 -20.24 -23.31
C ILE A 34 7.80 -21.41 -23.01
N VAL A 35 8.92 -21.09 -22.35
CA VAL A 35 9.97 -22.01 -22.01
C VAL A 35 10.11 -22.08 -20.49
N GLU A 36 10.02 -23.28 -19.95
CA GLU A 36 10.35 -23.60 -18.57
C GLU A 36 11.84 -23.95 -18.46
N VAL A 37 12.54 -23.25 -17.58
CA VAL A 37 13.97 -23.46 -17.28
C VAL A 37 14.13 -23.74 -15.79
N TYR A 38 14.90 -24.78 -15.46
CA TYR A 38 15.28 -25.13 -14.09
C TYR A 38 16.60 -25.92 -14.08
N HIS A 39 17.25 -26.04 -12.92
CA HIS A 39 18.51 -26.79 -12.78
C HIS A 39 18.32 -28.27 -13.08
N ALA A 40 19.26 -28.91 -13.77
CA ALA A 40 19.17 -30.35 -14.05
C ALA A 40 19.10 -31.21 -12.78
N ASP A 41 19.73 -30.74 -11.70
CA ASP A 41 19.82 -31.45 -10.41
C ASP A 41 18.60 -31.26 -9.50
N SER A 42 17.74 -30.27 -9.79
CA SER A 42 16.60 -29.93 -8.94
C SER A 42 15.44 -29.34 -9.74
N GLU A 43 14.24 -29.92 -9.60
CA GLU A 43 13.01 -29.35 -10.18
C GLU A 43 12.44 -28.17 -9.36
N GLN A 44 13.19 -27.66 -8.37
CA GLN A 44 12.85 -26.44 -7.63
C GLN A 44 13.21 -25.19 -8.44
N ASN A 45 12.58 -24.05 -8.12
CA ASN A 45 12.85 -22.74 -8.74
C ASN A 45 12.64 -22.69 -10.26
N LYS A 46 11.53 -23.25 -10.72
CA LYS A 46 11.10 -23.18 -12.12
C LYS A 46 10.92 -21.73 -12.56
N LEU A 47 11.57 -21.37 -13.66
CA LEU A 47 11.48 -20.09 -14.32
C LEU A 47 10.75 -20.26 -15.65
N LEU A 48 9.71 -19.47 -15.89
CA LEU A 48 9.06 -19.36 -17.19
C LEU A 48 9.53 -18.09 -17.89
N LEU A 49 10.00 -18.23 -19.12
CA LEU A 49 10.38 -17.12 -20.00
C LEU A 49 9.74 -17.30 -21.37
N GLN A 50 9.53 -16.19 -22.06
CA GLN A 50 8.99 -16.18 -23.41
C GLN A 50 10.12 -16.01 -24.42
N ILE A 51 10.06 -16.74 -25.52
CA ILE A 51 11.02 -16.56 -26.62
C ILE A 51 10.68 -15.28 -27.37
N MET A 52 11.52 -14.25 -27.20
CA MET A 52 11.35 -12.96 -27.90
C MET A 52 12.24 -12.85 -29.14
N ALA A 53 13.36 -13.56 -29.16
CA ALA A 53 14.31 -13.55 -30.27
C ALA A 53 15.08 -14.88 -30.35
N PHE A 54 15.43 -15.26 -31.58
CA PHE A 54 16.37 -16.34 -31.85
C PHE A 54 17.72 -15.77 -32.25
N LYS A 55 18.80 -16.42 -31.82
CA LYS A 55 20.15 -16.12 -32.32
C LYS A 55 20.62 -17.27 -33.20
N ASP A 56 21.10 -16.94 -34.40
CA ASP A 56 21.63 -17.93 -35.34
C ASP A 56 23.17 -17.92 -35.30
N ASP A 57 23.73 -18.33 -34.16
CA ASP A 57 25.17 -18.50 -34.01
C ASP A 57 25.53 -19.99 -34.20
N LEU A 58 26.45 -20.24 -35.14
CA LEU A 58 26.96 -21.58 -35.47
C LEU A 58 27.80 -22.23 -34.37
N GLN A 59 28.30 -21.47 -33.39
CA GLN A 59 29.27 -21.94 -32.39
C GLN A 59 28.67 -22.35 -31.04
N SER A 60 27.42 -22.02 -30.76
CA SER A 60 26.81 -22.19 -29.43
C SER A 60 25.61 -23.14 -29.50
N LYS A 61 25.90 -24.41 -29.82
CA LYS A 61 24.92 -25.50 -29.81
C LYS A 61 24.71 -26.00 -28.38
N ASP A 62 23.47 -26.36 -28.04
CA ASP A 62 23.08 -26.82 -26.70
C ASP A 62 23.35 -25.79 -25.59
N THR A 63 23.27 -24.49 -25.92
CA THR A 63 23.44 -23.38 -24.98
C THR A 63 22.23 -22.46 -24.99
N ILE A 64 21.83 -21.97 -23.81
CA ILE A 64 20.81 -20.91 -23.69
C ILE A 64 21.41 -19.71 -22.97
N SER A 65 20.93 -18.51 -23.28
CA SER A 65 21.37 -17.30 -22.58
C SER A 65 20.22 -16.61 -21.88
N ILE A 66 20.36 -16.37 -20.58
CA ILE A 66 19.38 -15.65 -19.76
C ILE A 66 19.99 -14.34 -19.25
N GLU A 67 19.18 -13.30 -19.14
CA GLU A 67 19.60 -12.02 -18.58
C GLU A 67 20.03 -12.18 -17.10
N HIS A 68 21.13 -11.51 -16.72
CA HIS A 68 21.78 -11.70 -15.42
C HIS A 68 20.88 -11.43 -14.22
N SER A 69 20.06 -10.38 -14.25
CA SER A 69 19.16 -10.07 -13.13
C SER A 69 18.09 -11.14 -12.95
N VAL A 70 17.55 -11.70 -14.05
CA VAL A 70 16.58 -12.80 -14.02
C VAL A 70 17.22 -14.08 -13.50
N ALA A 71 18.41 -14.45 -14.02
CA ALA A 71 19.12 -15.64 -13.57
C ALA A 71 19.44 -15.56 -12.07
N SER A 72 19.88 -14.39 -11.58
CA SER A 72 20.16 -14.16 -10.17
C SER A 72 18.91 -14.29 -9.29
N LEU A 73 17.76 -13.77 -9.76
CA LEU A 73 16.49 -13.81 -9.04
C LEU A 73 16.01 -15.25 -8.80
N PHE A 74 16.22 -16.14 -9.77
CA PHE A 74 15.84 -17.56 -9.71
C PHE A 74 16.98 -18.48 -9.26
N GLN A 75 18.11 -17.91 -8.82
CA GLN A 75 19.30 -18.65 -8.37
C GLN A 75 19.85 -19.61 -9.44
N LEU A 76 19.77 -19.21 -10.70
CA LEU A 76 20.38 -19.91 -11.82
C LEU A 76 21.83 -19.45 -12.00
N HIS A 77 22.76 -20.40 -11.99
CA HIS A 77 24.19 -20.12 -12.04
C HIS A 77 24.73 -20.22 -13.47
N ALA A 78 25.60 -19.31 -13.86
CA ALA A 78 26.26 -19.40 -15.16
C ALA A 78 27.05 -20.72 -15.28
N TYR A 79 27.04 -21.30 -16.48
CA TYR A 79 27.66 -22.57 -16.87
C TYR A 79 27.11 -23.83 -16.20
N SER A 80 26.03 -23.73 -15.41
CA SER A 80 25.31 -24.90 -14.90
C SER A 80 24.54 -25.61 -16.02
N ASP A 81 24.29 -26.90 -15.81
CA ASP A 81 23.41 -27.68 -16.67
C ASP A 81 21.95 -27.42 -16.28
N VAL A 82 21.16 -26.96 -17.24
CA VAL A 82 19.74 -26.65 -17.05
C VAL A 82 18.89 -27.50 -17.98
N THR A 83 17.70 -27.83 -17.52
CA THR A 83 16.68 -28.45 -18.37
C THR A 83 15.79 -27.36 -18.93
N VAL A 84 15.47 -27.48 -20.22
CA VAL A 84 14.69 -26.49 -20.96
C VAL A 84 13.53 -27.21 -21.64
N ASN A 85 12.29 -26.86 -21.26
CA ASN A 85 11.08 -27.48 -21.81
C ASN A 85 10.18 -26.39 -22.42
N ILE A 86 9.63 -26.64 -23.61
CA ILE A 86 8.55 -25.81 -24.15
C ILE A 86 7.24 -26.25 -23.49
N VAL A 87 6.50 -25.29 -22.93
CA VAL A 87 5.30 -25.54 -22.15
C VAL A 87 4.11 -24.84 -22.81
N SER A 88 2.94 -25.49 -22.79
CA SER A 88 1.73 -24.88 -23.33
C SER A 88 1.26 -23.72 -22.43
N PRO A 89 0.87 -22.57 -23.01
CA PRO A 89 0.37 -21.43 -22.24
C PRO A 89 -0.77 -21.79 -21.28
N GLU A 90 -1.68 -22.67 -21.73
CA GLU A 90 -2.85 -23.13 -20.97
C GLU A 90 -2.52 -23.78 -19.62
N SER A 91 -1.36 -24.42 -19.52
CA SER A 91 -0.94 -25.12 -18.30
C SER A 91 -0.39 -24.17 -17.22
N VAL A 92 0.00 -22.95 -17.61
CA VAL A 92 0.69 -21.95 -16.78
C VAL A 92 -0.06 -20.62 -16.70
N ILE A 93 -1.36 -20.60 -16.99
CA ILE A 93 -2.20 -19.41 -16.88
C ILE A 93 -2.31 -18.96 -15.41
N LEU A 94 -2.19 -17.65 -15.22
CA LEU A 94 -2.41 -17.00 -13.93
C LEU A 94 -3.89 -16.67 -13.75
N ASP A 95 -4.41 -16.88 -12.54
CA ASP A 95 -5.78 -16.43 -12.19
C ASP A 95 -5.77 -14.95 -11.85
N SER A 96 -4.75 -14.49 -11.12
CA SER A 96 -4.59 -13.09 -10.80
C SER A 96 -3.13 -12.66 -10.65
N VAL A 97 -2.88 -11.39 -10.95
CA VAL A 97 -1.57 -10.74 -10.83
C VAL A 97 -1.74 -9.40 -10.13
N GLU A 98 -0.94 -9.15 -9.11
CA GLU A 98 -0.85 -7.86 -8.43
C GLU A 98 0.37 -7.10 -8.92
N LEU A 99 0.11 -5.90 -9.44
CA LEU A 99 1.11 -4.96 -9.93
C LEU A 99 1.19 -3.78 -8.99
N THR A 100 2.40 -3.43 -8.58
CA THR A 100 2.68 -2.25 -7.78
C THR A 100 3.33 -1.16 -8.64
N PHE A 101 3.00 0.08 -8.33
CA PHE A 101 3.68 1.25 -8.89
C PHE A 101 3.90 2.32 -7.83
N ARG A 102 4.91 3.15 -8.04
CA ARG A 102 5.36 4.15 -7.08
C ARG A 102 5.63 5.49 -7.78
N ASP A 103 5.30 6.59 -7.09
CA ASP A 103 5.61 7.97 -7.49
C ASP A 103 5.13 8.35 -8.90
N GLN A 104 4.03 7.73 -9.35
CA GLN A 104 3.39 8.00 -10.64
C GLN A 104 1.87 7.90 -10.50
N TYR A 105 1.14 8.70 -11.28
CA TYR A 105 -0.31 8.62 -11.39
C TYR A 105 -0.70 7.73 -12.57
N LEU A 106 -1.56 6.74 -12.34
CA LEU A 106 -2.15 5.92 -13.39
C LEU A 106 -3.66 6.11 -13.41
N GLY A 107 -4.18 6.61 -14.52
CA GLY A 107 -5.61 6.63 -14.80
C GLY A 107 -6.15 5.24 -15.16
N ARG A 108 -7.47 5.05 -15.02
CA ARG A 108 -8.15 3.79 -15.38
C ARG A 108 -7.98 3.43 -16.85
N SER A 109 -7.91 4.43 -17.73
CA SER A 109 -7.64 4.24 -19.16
C SER A 109 -6.25 3.67 -19.42
N GLU A 110 -5.23 4.14 -18.69
CA GLU A 110 -3.86 3.66 -18.80
C GLU A 110 -3.73 2.25 -18.24
N MET A 111 -4.35 1.99 -17.08
CA MET A 111 -4.44 0.65 -16.50
C MET A 111 -5.06 -0.36 -17.49
N TRP A 112 -6.12 0.05 -18.21
CA TRP A 112 -6.75 -0.80 -19.22
C TRP A 112 -5.85 -1.06 -20.44
N ARG A 113 -5.17 -0.03 -20.94
CA ARG A 113 -4.19 -0.18 -22.04
C ARG A 113 -3.03 -1.07 -21.64
N LEU A 114 -2.50 -0.86 -20.43
CA LEU A 114 -1.43 -1.66 -19.87
C LEU A 114 -1.84 -3.12 -19.72
N ARG A 115 -3.03 -3.39 -19.16
CA ARG A 115 -3.62 -4.73 -19.11
C ARG A 115 -3.64 -5.38 -20.48
N ASN A 116 -4.14 -4.69 -21.51
CA ASN A 116 -4.25 -5.27 -22.85
C ASN A 116 -2.89 -5.54 -23.49
N SER A 117 -1.87 -4.72 -23.20
CA SER A 117 -0.50 -4.95 -23.67
C SER A 117 0.18 -6.16 -23.01
N MET A 118 -0.33 -6.61 -21.86
CA MET A 118 0.20 -7.76 -21.11
C MET A 118 -0.45 -9.09 -21.48
N ILE A 119 -1.50 -9.08 -22.30
CA ILE A 119 -2.17 -10.30 -22.72
C ILE A 119 -1.19 -11.16 -23.53
N ASP A 120 -1.15 -12.46 -23.22
CA ASP A 120 -0.27 -13.47 -23.80
C ASP A 120 1.24 -13.22 -23.56
N THR A 121 1.56 -12.51 -22.48
CA THR A 121 2.93 -12.28 -22.03
C THR A 121 3.29 -13.08 -20.79
N CYS A 122 4.56 -13.49 -20.69
CA CYS A 122 5.10 -14.19 -19.53
C CYS A 122 5.61 -13.22 -18.46
N VAL A 123 5.18 -13.43 -17.23
CA VAL A 123 5.55 -12.63 -16.06
C VAL A 123 6.12 -13.49 -14.95
N TYR A 124 7.00 -12.90 -14.17
CA TYR A 124 7.62 -13.53 -13.00
C TYR A 124 7.68 -12.54 -11.84
N ASN A 125 7.91 -13.08 -10.65
CA ASN A 125 7.93 -12.29 -9.42
C ASN A 125 8.98 -11.17 -9.51
N ASN A 126 8.68 -9.95 -9.05
CA ASN A 126 9.57 -8.79 -9.16
C ASN A 126 9.96 -8.38 -10.59
N LYS A 127 9.29 -8.89 -11.63
CA LYS A 127 9.49 -8.38 -13.00
C LYS A 127 9.12 -6.91 -13.05
N LYS A 128 10.08 -6.08 -13.49
CA LYS A 128 9.87 -4.66 -13.78
C LYS A 128 9.45 -4.52 -15.23
N MET A 129 8.35 -3.84 -15.46
CA MET A 129 7.75 -3.64 -16.78
C MET A 129 7.60 -2.15 -17.06
N GLU A 130 7.85 -1.79 -18.30
CA GLU A 130 7.77 -0.41 -18.78
C GLU A 130 6.77 -0.34 -19.92
N PHE A 131 5.92 0.69 -19.89
CA PHE A 131 4.91 0.93 -20.92
C PHE A 131 5.02 2.37 -21.46
N CYS A 132 4.60 2.56 -22.72
CA CYS A 132 4.69 3.81 -23.46
C CYS A 132 6.10 4.44 -23.56
N GLY A 133 7.17 3.65 -23.58
CA GLY A 133 8.54 4.20 -23.64
C GLY A 133 9.07 4.65 -22.27
N GLY A 134 8.59 4.03 -21.20
CA GLY A 134 9.16 4.19 -19.86
C GLY A 134 8.44 5.19 -18.95
N TYR A 135 7.36 5.84 -19.43
CA TYR A 135 6.53 6.75 -18.62
C TYR A 135 5.77 6.00 -17.53
N THR A 136 5.27 4.80 -17.83
CA THR A 136 4.56 3.97 -16.86
C THR A 136 5.46 2.80 -16.47
N ARG A 137 5.90 2.77 -15.22
CA ARG A 137 6.75 1.71 -14.67
C ARG A 137 5.98 0.92 -13.63
N VAL A 138 5.79 -0.36 -13.87
CA VAL A 138 5.09 -1.24 -12.92
C VAL A 138 5.97 -2.42 -12.55
N GLN A 139 5.79 -2.92 -11.34
CA GLN A 139 6.49 -4.10 -10.86
C GLN A 139 5.47 -5.18 -10.48
N VAL A 140 5.76 -6.41 -10.85
CA VAL A 140 4.98 -7.56 -10.38
C VAL A 140 5.29 -7.78 -8.91
N TYR A 141 4.29 -7.68 -8.05
CA TYR A 141 4.42 -7.92 -6.61
C TYR A 141 4.12 -9.36 -6.24
N GLN A 142 2.98 -9.87 -6.72
CA GLN A 142 2.54 -11.23 -6.39
C GLN A 142 1.60 -11.77 -7.47
N MET A 143 1.61 -13.10 -7.63
CA MET A 143 0.80 -13.80 -8.62
C MET A 143 0.18 -15.04 -8.01
N TRP A 144 -1.00 -15.40 -8.49
CA TRP A 144 -1.75 -16.53 -7.96
C TRP A 144 -2.35 -17.38 -9.07
N THR A 145 -2.33 -18.69 -8.83
CA THR A 145 -3.01 -19.71 -9.62
C THR A 145 -3.63 -20.74 -8.67
N LYS A 146 -4.92 -21.03 -8.83
CA LYS A 146 -5.72 -21.99 -8.06
C LYS A 146 -5.56 -21.82 -6.55
N GLY A 147 -5.53 -20.56 -6.10
CA GLY A 147 -5.37 -20.19 -4.69
C GLY A 147 -3.95 -20.33 -4.12
N LYS A 148 -2.95 -20.69 -4.94
CA LYS A 148 -1.55 -20.77 -4.55
C LYS A 148 -0.74 -19.62 -5.13
N ILE A 149 0.23 -19.14 -4.36
CA ILE A 149 1.19 -18.14 -4.82
C ILE A 149 2.20 -18.85 -5.74
N VAL A 150 2.45 -18.28 -6.91
CA VAL A 150 3.38 -18.81 -7.90
C VAL A 150 4.48 -17.79 -8.21
N SER A 151 5.66 -18.28 -8.62
CA SER A 151 6.83 -17.44 -8.94
C SER A 151 6.82 -16.91 -10.37
N CYS A 152 6.10 -17.57 -11.27
CA CYS A 152 6.01 -17.23 -12.69
C CYS A 152 4.71 -17.77 -13.30
N GLY A 153 4.32 -17.22 -14.44
CA GLY A 153 3.17 -17.68 -15.21
C GLY A 153 2.85 -16.75 -16.36
N VAL A 154 1.76 -17.05 -17.06
CA VAL A 154 1.33 -16.29 -18.24
C VAL A 154 0.01 -15.58 -17.99
N ILE A 155 -0.04 -14.33 -18.43
CA ILE A 155 -1.25 -13.52 -18.39
C ILE A 155 -2.09 -13.86 -19.61
N SER A 156 -3.31 -14.33 -19.36
CA SER A 156 -4.31 -14.56 -20.40
C SER A 156 -5.42 -13.51 -20.32
N HIS A 157 -6.34 -13.54 -21.28
CA HIS A 157 -7.51 -12.66 -21.33
C HIS A 157 -8.40 -12.74 -20.07
N ASN A 158 -8.39 -13.90 -19.40
CA ASN A 158 -9.19 -14.17 -18.19
C ASN A 158 -8.45 -13.85 -16.89
N THR A 159 -7.15 -13.55 -16.95
CA THR A 159 -6.36 -13.21 -15.77
C THR A 159 -6.81 -11.88 -15.18
N LYS A 160 -7.06 -11.85 -13.87
CA LYS A 160 -7.42 -10.64 -13.14
C LYS A 160 -6.17 -9.85 -12.73
N ILE A 161 -5.99 -8.67 -13.30
CA ILE A 161 -4.89 -7.78 -12.93
C ILE A 161 -5.37 -6.78 -11.87
N VAL A 162 -4.65 -6.71 -10.74
CA VAL A 162 -4.89 -5.80 -9.63
C VAL A 162 -3.77 -4.78 -9.59
N PHE A 163 -4.10 -3.50 -9.68
CA PHE A 163 -3.14 -2.41 -9.56
C PHE A 163 -3.14 -1.86 -8.13
N ARG A 164 -1.95 -1.71 -7.54
CA ARG A 164 -1.73 -1.12 -6.23
C ARG A 164 -0.73 0.03 -6.34
N SER A 165 -1.09 1.17 -5.76
CA SER A 165 -0.16 2.28 -5.64
C SER A 165 0.59 2.18 -4.31
N ALA A 166 1.92 2.28 -4.36
CA ALA A 166 2.78 2.51 -3.20
C ALA A 166 2.85 3.99 -2.80
N THR A 167 2.17 4.87 -3.55
CA THR A 167 2.03 6.30 -3.26
C THR A 167 0.54 6.63 -3.23
N SER A 168 0.01 7.02 -2.07
CA SER A 168 -1.42 7.32 -1.90
C SER A 168 -1.59 8.49 -0.96
N MET A 169 -2.67 9.23 -1.15
CA MET A 169 -3.19 10.13 -0.13
C MET A 169 -3.87 9.27 0.94
N VAL A 170 -3.47 9.44 2.19
CA VAL A 170 -3.94 8.66 3.34
C VAL A 170 -4.43 9.62 4.41
N TYR A 171 -5.66 9.44 4.85
CA TYR A 171 -6.22 10.21 5.95
C TYR A 171 -6.28 9.33 7.20
N ILE A 172 -5.56 9.75 8.24
CA ILE A 172 -5.54 9.06 9.54
C ILE A 172 -6.40 9.87 10.51
N PHE A 173 -7.49 9.27 10.97
CA PHE A 173 -8.38 9.85 11.97
C PHE A 173 -8.14 9.18 13.32
N LEU A 174 -7.71 9.95 14.32
CA LEU A 174 -7.52 9.48 15.68
C LEU A 174 -8.64 10.05 16.58
N GLN A 175 -9.53 9.17 17.01
CA GLN A 175 -10.59 9.54 17.93
C GLN A 175 -10.04 9.61 19.35
N MET A 176 -10.21 10.76 20.01
CA MET A 176 -9.80 10.95 21.39
C MET A 176 -11.04 10.94 22.30
N THR A 177 -11.23 9.83 23.01
CA THR A 177 -12.33 9.61 23.96
C THR A 177 -11.84 9.59 25.40
N SER A 178 -12.75 9.57 26.37
CA SER A 178 -12.38 9.50 27.79
C SER A 178 -11.45 8.32 28.12
N GLU A 179 -11.63 7.18 27.44
CA GLU A 179 -10.85 5.95 27.65
C GLU A 179 -9.39 6.05 27.18
N MET A 180 -9.02 7.04 26.37
CA MET A 180 -7.64 7.18 25.86
C MET A 180 -6.61 7.39 26.97
N TRP A 181 -7.04 7.94 28.11
CA TRP A 181 -6.23 8.15 29.31
C TRP A 181 -6.34 7.02 30.34
N GLU A 182 -7.13 5.98 30.06
CA GLU A 182 -7.25 4.82 30.94
C GLU A 182 -6.16 3.80 30.62
N PHE A 183 -5.75 3.06 31.66
CA PHE A 183 -4.80 1.97 31.53
C PHE A 183 -5.49 0.70 31.04
N ASN A 184 -4.83 0.01 30.12
CA ASN A 184 -5.19 -1.33 29.71
C ASN A 184 -4.76 -2.36 30.78
N PHE A 185 -5.12 -3.63 30.56
CA PHE A 185 -4.77 -4.73 31.48
C PHE A 185 -3.27 -5.06 31.54
N LEU A 186 -2.47 -4.58 30.59
CA LEU A 186 -1.00 -4.73 30.54
C LEU A 186 -0.27 -3.57 31.22
N GLY A 187 -0.97 -2.49 31.58
CA GLY A 187 -0.39 -1.31 32.24
C GLY A 187 -0.03 -0.15 31.32
N ASP A 188 -0.31 -0.23 30.01
CA ASP A 188 -0.13 0.91 29.10
C ASP A 188 -1.44 1.68 28.93
N THR A 189 -1.36 2.97 28.64
CA THR A 189 -2.56 3.74 28.27
C THR A 189 -3.09 3.33 26.90
N TYR A 190 -4.40 3.46 26.65
CA TYR A 190 -4.96 3.20 25.32
C TYR A 190 -4.38 4.12 24.24
N PHE A 191 -3.99 5.35 24.61
CA PHE A 191 -3.27 6.25 23.74
C PHE A 191 -1.91 5.68 23.31
N GLU A 192 -1.06 5.26 24.24
CA GLU A 192 0.24 4.66 23.95
C GLU A 192 0.08 3.43 23.05
N LYS A 193 -0.87 2.55 23.35
CA LYS A 193 -1.13 1.37 22.51
C LYS A 193 -1.51 1.73 21.07
N SER A 194 -2.28 2.81 20.88
CA SER A 194 -2.72 3.24 19.55
C SER A 194 -1.60 3.93 18.77
N VAL A 195 -0.82 4.78 19.45
CA VAL A 195 0.20 5.62 18.82
C VAL A 195 1.55 4.90 18.75
N ASP A 196 2.07 4.43 19.88
CA ASP A 196 3.37 3.74 19.96
C ASP A 196 3.29 2.25 19.56
N GLY A 197 2.08 1.68 19.51
CA GLY A 197 1.85 0.35 18.95
C GLY A 197 1.43 0.40 17.48
N PHE A 198 0.15 0.68 17.22
CA PHE A 198 -0.43 0.54 15.89
C PHE A 198 0.17 1.49 14.84
N LEU A 199 0.28 2.80 15.14
CA LEU A 199 0.83 3.75 14.16
C LEU A 199 2.32 3.50 13.90
N TYR A 200 3.10 3.19 14.94
CA TYR A 200 4.50 2.80 14.76
C TYR A 200 4.65 1.58 13.83
N ASP A 201 3.92 0.49 14.11
CA ASP A 201 3.95 -0.73 13.27
C ASP A 201 3.50 -0.46 11.82
N LEU A 202 2.53 0.44 11.63
CA LEU A 202 2.08 0.86 10.32
C LEU A 202 3.18 1.58 9.54
N PHE A 203 3.86 2.55 10.17
CA PHE A 203 4.92 3.32 9.55
C PHE A 203 6.17 2.48 9.26
N GLU A 204 6.49 1.52 10.14
CA GLU A 204 7.56 0.55 9.90
C GLU A 204 7.26 -0.32 8.68
N LYS A 205 6.00 -0.75 8.49
CA LYS A 205 5.59 -1.47 7.27
C LYS A 205 5.69 -0.59 6.04
N TRP A 206 5.28 0.67 6.11
CA TRP A 206 5.44 1.60 4.99
C TRP A 206 6.91 1.77 4.59
N ARG A 207 7.80 1.89 5.57
CA ARG A 207 9.25 1.95 5.33
C ARG A 207 9.77 0.67 4.70
N TYR A 208 9.37 -0.50 5.21
CA TYR A 208 9.77 -1.81 4.67
C TYR A 208 9.33 -1.99 3.21
N PHE A 209 8.10 -1.60 2.86
CA PHE A 209 7.59 -1.68 1.49
C PHE A 209 8.04 -0.52 0.60
N GLY A 210 8.78 0.46 1.14
CA GLY A 210 9.22 1.64 0.41
C GLY A 210 8.04 2.47 -0.11
N SER A 211 6.95 2.56 0.65
CA SER A 211 5.79 3.37 0.32
C SER A 211 6.06 4.86 0.56
N ASN A 212 5.49 5.71 -0.29
CA ASN A 212 5.63 7.17 -0.21
C ASN A 212 4.25 7.81 -0.16
N HIS A 213 3.63 7.77 1.01
CA HIS A 213 2.27 8.28 1.21
C HIS A 213 2.27 9.77 1.58
N GLU A 214 1.23 10.46 1.12
CA GLU A 214 0.89 11.81 1.56
C GLU A 214 -0.18 11.69 2.63
N VAL A 215 0.12 12.16 3.84
CA VAL A 215 -0.74 11.87 4.99
C VAL A 215 -1.29 13.14 5.60
N THR A 216 -2.59 13.09 5.89
CA THR A 216 -3.28 14.06 6.74
C THR A 216 -3.72 13.35 8.01
N LEU A 217 -3.26 13.84 9.16
CA LEU A 217 -3.58 13.29 10.47
C LEU A 217 -4.52 14.25 11.20
N VAL A 218 -5.73 13.79 11.46
CA VAL A 218 -6.75 14.55 12.19
C VAL A 218 -7.08 13.85 13.50
N VAL A 219 -7.05 14.62 14.58
CA VAL A 219 -7.49 14.21 15.89
C VAL A 219 -8.87 14.81 16.15
N PHE A 220 -9.80 14.01 16.66
CA PHE A 220 -11.17 14.49 16.85
C PHE A 220 -11.81 13.92 18.12
N SER A 221 -12.74 14.69 18.70
CA SER A 221 -13.44 14.36 19.93
C SER A 221 -14.85 14.92 19.94
N ARG A 222 -15.74 14.28 20.70
CA ARG A 222 -17.02 14.85 21.09
C ARG A 222 -16.98 15.21 22.57
N VAL A 223 -17.48 16.39 22.91
CA VAL A 223 -17.56 16.90 24.28
C VAL A 223 -19.03 17.09 24.62
N PHE A 224 -19.45 16.54 25.74
CA PHE A 224 -20.78 16.73 26.29
C PHE A 224 -20.74 17.75 27.42
N TYR A 225 -21.86 18.45 27.59
CA TYR A 225 -22.05 19.42 28.65
C TYR A 225 -23.15 18.97 29.61
N LYS A 226 -22.90 19.07 30.92
CA LYS A 226 -23.90 18.76 31.96
C LYS A 226 -24.86 19.94 32.13
N ALA A 227 -25.84 20.06 31.23
CA ALA A 227 -26.89 21.08 31.29
C ALA A 227 -28.23 20.48 30.87
N ASN A 228 -29.32 21.04 31.39
CA ASN A 228 -30.68 20.61 31.04
C ASN A 228 -31.40 21.59 30.12
N LYS A 229 -30.96 22.85 30.11
CA LYS A 229 -31.59 23.95 29.38
C LYS A 229 -30.56 24.74 28.58
N LEU A 230 -30.99 25.26 27.42
CA LEU A 230 -30.12 26.04 26.55
C LEU A 230 -29.73 27.40 27.18
N GLU A 231 -30.58 27.93 28.06
CA GLU A 231 -30.36 29.20 28.76
C GLU A 231 -29.19 29.15 29.75
N GLU A 232 -28.77 27.95 30.17
CA GLU A 232 -27.61 27.72 31.02
C GLU A 232 -26.30 28.03 30.26
N PHE A 233 -26.32 28.04 28.93
CA PHE A 233 -25.15 28.36 28.11
C PHE A 233 -25.08 29.86 27.78
N PRO A 234 -23.87 30.43 27.72
CA PRO A 234 -23.64 31.76 27.13
C PRO A 234 -24.19 31.84 25.71
N GLU A 235 -24.77 32.99 25.34
CA GLU A 235 -25.40 33.19 24.03
C GLU A 235 -24.45 32.87 22.86
N ALA A 236 -23.18 33.29 22.97
CA ALA A 236 -22.14 33.04 21.97
C ALA A 236 -21.83 31.56 21.72
N MET A 237 -22.16 30.66 22.67
CA MET A 237 -21.91 29.22 22.54
C MET A 237 -23.09 28.47 21.93
N ARG A 238 -24.30 29.04 21.98
CA ARG A 238 -25.54 28.33 21.62
C ARG A 238 -25.61 27.91 20.16
N GLU A 239 -24.93 28.63 19.26
CA GLU A 239 -24.90 28.31 17.83
C GLU A 239 -24.07 27.06 17.50
N CYS A 240 -23.04 26.76 18.31
CA CYS A 240 -22.14 25.63 18.09
C CYS A 240 -22.65 24.32 18.71
N LEU A 241 -23.62 24.41 19.62
CA LEU A 241 -24.14 23.27 20.36
C LEU A 241 -25.09 22.43 19.51
N GLN A 242 -24.91 21.12 19.61
CA GLN A 242 -25.79 20.11 19.03
C GLN A 242 -26.50 19.33 20.14
N VAL A 243 -27.62 18.69 19.80
CA VAL A 243 -28.44 17.93 20.76
C VAL A 243 -28.54 16.48 20.31
N ASP A 244 -28.11 15.58 21.19
CA ASP A 244 -28.17 14.13 20.98
C ASP A 244 -29.61 13.60 21.13
N TYR A 245 -29.87 12.36 20.69
CA TYR A 245 -31.20 11.71 20.82
C TYR A 245 -31.69 11.58 22.27
N LYS A 246 -30.80 11.72 23.25
CA LYS A 246 -31.09 11.75 24.70
C LYS A 246 -31.30 13.17 25.24
N ASN A 247 -31.46 14.18 24.38
CA ASN A 247 -31.52 15.60 24.76
C ASN A 247 -30.30 16.09 25.56
N ARG A 248 -29.11 15.57 25.24
CA ARG A 248 -27.84 16.02 25.84
C ARG A 248 -27.15 16.97 24.88
N PHE A 249 -26.64 18.09 25.40
CA PHE A 249 -25.88 19.05 24.62
C PHE A 249 -24.45 18.55 24.41
N TYR A 250 -23.97 18.64 23.16
CA TYR A 250 -22.61 18.28 22.80
C TYR A 250 -22.04 19.19 21.71
N GLU A 251 -20.73 19.15 21.57
CA GLU A 251 -19.98 19.80 20.50
C GLU A 251 -18.84 18.90 20.03
N ASP A 252 -18.57 18.96 18.73
CA ASP A 252 -17.56 18.14 18.07
C ASP A 252 -16.33 18.99 17.73
N PHE A 253 -15.18 18.52 18.19
CA PHE A 253 -13.89 19.17 18.02
C PHE A 253 -13.03 18.40 17.02
N TYR A 254 -12.46 19.12 16.07
CA TYR A 254 -11.55 18.60 15.06
C TYR A 254 -10.25 19.40 15.09
N ARG A 255 -9.12 18.70 15.17
CA ARG A 255 -7.79 19.31 15.14
C ARG A 255 -6.90 18.58 14.15
N VAL A 256 -6.48 19.28 13.11
CA VAL A 256 -5.49 18.79 12.16
C VAL A 256 -4.11 18.89 12.81
N VAL A 257 -3.41 17.76 12.91
CA VAL A 257 -2.05 17.68 13.47
C VAL A 257 -1.01 17.74 12.37
N ILE A 258 -1.28 17.08 11.25
CA ILE A 258 -0.44 17.04 10.06
C ILE A 258 -1.36 17.20 8.85
N GLN A 259 -0.99 18.02 7.87
CA GLN A 259 -1.81 18.29 6.69
C GLN A 259 -0.97 18.11 5.42
N ASN A 260 -1.31 17.13 4.59
CA ASN A 260 -0.73 16.89 3.26
C ASN A 260 0.81 16.85 3.26
N GLU A 261 1.40 16.22 4.28
CA GLU A 261 2.84 16.11 4.39
C GLU A 261 3.36 14.76 3.90
N ARG A 262 4.64 14.73 3.53
CA ARG A 262 5.37 13.52 3.14
C ARG A 262 6.67 13.45 3.94
N TYR A 263 6.76 12.46 4.82
CA TYR A 263 7.97 12.19 5.59
C TYR A 263 8.59 10.85 5.19
N GLU A 264 9.92 10.78 5.19
CA GLU A 264 10.64 9.50 5.06
C GLU A 264 10.54 8.67 6.34
N ASP A 265 10.63 9.34 7.51
CA ASP A 265 10.43 8.75 8.82
C ASP A 265 9.16 9.31 9.48
N TRP A 266 8.04 8.64 9.19
CA TRP A 266 6.74 8.97 9.79
C TRP A 266 6.69 8.77 11.30
N ALA A 267 7.42 7.78 11.83
CA ALA A 267 7.43 7.50 13.26
C ALA A 267 8.06 8.67 14.02
N ALA A 268 9.23 9.15 13.60
CA ALA A 268 9.87 10.30 14.24
C ALA A 268 8.99 11.57 14.17
N ALA A 269 8.41 11.86 13.00
CA ALA A 269 7.65 13.09 12.77
C ALA A 269 6.30 13.12 13.52
N SER A 270 5.51 12.05 13.43
CA SER A 270 4.13 12.02 13.94
C SER A 270 4.05 11.70 15.43
N LEU A 271 4.86 10.77 15.94
CA LEU A 271 4.75 10.30 17.33
C LEU A 271 5.11 11.41 18.31
N MET A 272 6.12 12.22 18.01
CA MET A 272 6.49 13.36 18.87
C MET A 272 5.36 14.39 18.96
N LEU A 273 4.72 14.72 17.83
CA LEU A 273 3.61 15.67 17.79
C LEU A 273 2.40 15.15 18.56
N LEU A 274 2.06 13.87 18.37
CA LEU A 274 0.95 13.22 19.07
C LEU A 274 1.20 13.12 20.58
N ARG A 275 2.42 12.78 21.02
CA ARG A 275 2.78 12.75 22.44
C ARG A 275 2.66 14.11 23.09
N ARG A 276 3.14 15.18 22.43
CA ARG A 276 2.96 16.54 22.93
C ARG A 276 1.48 16.91 23.01
N LEU A 277 0.69 16.51 22.03
CA LEU A 277 -0.74 16.73 22.01
C LEU A 277 -1.44 16.03 23.19
N TYR A 278 -1.10 14.77 23.48
CA TYR A 278 -1.72 13.97 24.54
C TYR A 278 -1.77 14.67 25.90
N TYR A 279 -0.69 15.36 26.29
CA TYR A 279 -0.61 16.04 27.58
C TYR A 279 -1.51 17.27 27.69
N THR A 280 -1.71 18.02 26.61
CA THR A 280 -2.50 19.27 26.66
C THR A 280 -3.93 19.10 26.17
N TYR A 281 -4.19 18.12 25.30
CA TYR A 281 -5.43 18.00 24.53
C TYR A 281 -6.70 17.96 25.38
N LYS A 282 -6.72 17.13 26.44
CA LYS A 282 -7.89 17.02 27.33
C LYS A 282 -8.22 18.36 28.00
N ILE A 283 -7.19 19.06 28.49
CA ILE A 283 -7.35 20.36 29.15
C ILE A 283 -7.75 21.43 28.13
N ASP A 284 -7.14 21.41 26.95
CA ASP A 284 -7.39 22.40 25.90
C ASP A 284 -8.83 22.35 25.39
N ILE A 285 -9.37 21.16 25.18
CA ILE A 285 -10.74 20.99 24.66
C ILE A 285 -11.78 21.29 25.72
N LEU A 286 -11.62 20.77 26.95
CA LEU A 286 -12.60 21.02 28.02
C LEU A 286 -12.65 22.51 28.40
N ASN A 287 -11.53 23.23 28.28
CA ASN A 287 -11.46 24.66 28.56
C ASN A 287 -11.53 25.54 27.30
N TYR A 288 -11.91 25.00 26.15
CA TYR A 288 -11.93 25.76 24.89
C TYR A 288 -12.78 27.02 25.01
N HIS A 289 -14.04 26.88 25.41
CA HIS A 289 -14.96 28.01 25.58
C HIS A 289 -14.58 28.91 26.75
N HIS A 290 -13.97 28.37 27.81
CA HIS A 290 -13.45 29.19 28.90
C HIS A 290 -12.38 30.17 28.41
N LYS A 291 -11.47 29.73 27.53
CA LYS A 291 -10.43 30.58 26.91
C LYS A 291 -11.06 31.61 25.96
N VAL A 292 -11.92 31.16 25.04
CA VAL A 292 -12.55 32.03 24.02
C VAL A 292 -13.40 33.13 24.67
N LEU A 293 -14.16 32.81 25.72
CA LEU A 293 -15.03 33.75 26.41
C LEU A 293 -14.28 34.67 27.37
N HIS A 294 -13.20 34.19 28.00
CA HIS A 294 -12.29 35.05 28.78
C HIS A 294 -11.72 36.16 27.90
N ASP A 295 -11.24 35.83 26.70
CA ASP A 295 -10.66 36.81 25.76
C ASP A 295 -11.71 37.79 25.21
N SER A 296 -12.99 37.41 25.25
CA SER A 296 -14.14 38.23 24.85
C SER A 296 -14.72 39.07 26.00
N GLY A 297 -14.16 38.99 27.21
CA GLY A 297 -14.61 39.76 28.38
C GLY A 297 -15.94 39.29 29.00
N VAL A 298 -16.40 38.08 28.66
CA VAL A 298 -17.67 37.51 29.14
C VAL A 298 -17.43 36.67 30.41
N SER A 299 -18.36 36.75 31.37
CA SER A 299 -18.23 36.04 32.65
C SER A 299 -18.23 34.51 32.50
N ILE A 300 -17.15 33.89 32.95
CA ILE A 300 -16.82 32.46 32.82
C ILE A 300 -17.66 31.57 33.74
N SER A 301 -18.32 32.15 34.75
CA SER A 301 -19.09 31.42 35.79
C SER A 301 -20.36 30.74 35.28
N SER A 302 -20.71 30.91 34.00
CA SER A 302 -21.92 30.40 33.39
C SER A 302 -21.74 29.13 32.55
N ILE A 303 -20.51 28.67 32.31
CA ILE A 303 -20.29 27.50 31.42
C ILE A 303 -20.56 26.20 32.20
N PRO A 304 -21.48 25.33 31.73
CA PRO A 304 -21.73 24.03 32.36
C PRO A 304 -20.52 23.09 32.29
N GLU A 305 -20.42 22.16 33.24
CA GLU A 305 -19.30 21.21 33.31
C GLU A 305 -19.22 20.36 32.04
N ALA A 306 -18.06 20.40 31.38
CA ALA A 306 -17.77 19.65 30.16
C ALA A 306 -17.12 18.28 30.48
N TYR A 307 -17.47 17.25 29.73
CA TYR A 307 -16.83 15.94 29.79
C TYR A 307 -16.68 15.31 28.41
N LEU A 308 -15.62 14.51 28.22
CA LEU A 308 -15.37 13.82 26.96
C LEU A 308 -16.37 12.67 26.75
N SER A 309 -16.75 12.45 25.49
CA SER A 309 -17.53 11.29 25.08
C SER A 309 -16.78 9.99 25.31
N HIS A 310 -17.53 8.94 25.63
CA HIS A 310 -17.09 7.56 25.54
C HIS A 310 -16.92 7.12 24.08
N ALA A 311 -16.11 6.08 23.84
CA ALA A 311 -15.93 5.50 22.51
C ALA A 311 -17.25 5.09 21.83
N SER A 312 -18.25 4.64 22.60
CA SER A 312 -19.58 4.25 22.11
C SER A 312 -20.45 5.41 21.61
N GLN A 313 -20.06 6.66 21.94
CA GLN A 313 -20.80 7.89 21.61
C GLN A 313 -20.04 8.74 20.59
N GLY A 314 -19.09 8.13 19.87
CA GLY A 314 -18.21 8.79 18.92
C GLY A 314 -18.90 9.34 17.68
N ASN A 315 -18.34 10.42 17.14
CA ASN A 315 -18.78 11.12 15.95
C ASN A 315 -18.09 10.63 14.66
N PHE A 316 -17.64 9.38 14.61
CA PHE A 316 -16.81 8.85 13.52
C PHE A 316 -17.39 9.08 12.11
N LEU A 317 -18.69 8.84 11.91
CA LEU A 317 -19.33 9.02 10.61
C LEU A 317 -19.40 10.51 10.20
N GLU A 318 -19.60 11.39 11.17
CA GLU A 318 -19.64 12.83 10.95
C GLU A 318 -18.24 13.35 10.61
N SER A 319 -17.21 12.82 11.26
CA SER A 319 -15.80 13.09 10.96
C SER A 319 -15.44 12.73 9.53
N LEU A 320 -15.84 11.54 9.08
CA LEU A 320 -15.64 11.11 7.69
C LEU A 320 -16.36 12.04 6.70
N LYS A 321 -17.62 12.38 7.00
CA LYS A 321 -18.42 13.23 6.11
C LYS A 321 -17.91 14.66 6.03
N ASN A 322 -17.54 15.26 7.16
CA ASN A 322 -17.15 16.66 7.22
C ASN A 322 -15.77 16.92 6.62
N ILE A 323 -14.86 15.94 6.69
CA ILE A 323 -13.47 16.14 6.30
C ILE A 323 -13.20 15.52 4.94
N ILE A 324 -13.60 14.27 4.71
CA ILE A 324 -13.30 13.58 3.45
C ILE A 324 -14.29 13.97 2.35
N LEU A 325 -15.60 13.96 2.64
CA LEU A 325 -16.64 14.14 1.61
C LEU A 325 -16.91 15.60 1.23
N LYS A 326 -16.29 16.57 1.88
CA LYS A 326 -16.37 17.99 1.49
C LYS A 326 -15.14 18.45 0.68
N GLU A 327 -14.04 17.69 0.70
CA GLU A 327 -12.83 17.96 -0.08
C GLU A 327 -12.81 17.24 -1.44
N VAL A 328 -13.71 16.27 -1.66
CA VAL A 328 -13.95 15.58 -2.95
C VAL A 328 -15.22 16.12 -3.58
#